data_AF-A0AA90NGM5-F1
#
_entry.id   AF-A0AA90NGM5-F1
#
_cell.length_a   1.000
_cell.length_b   1.000
_cell.length_c   1.000
_cell.angle_alpha   90.00
_cell.angle_beta   90.00
_cell.angle_gamma   90.00
#
_symmetry.space_group_name_H-M   'P 1'
#
loop_
_entity.id
_entity.type
_entity.pdbx_description
1 polymer ?
#
loop_
_entity_poly.entity_id
_entity_poly.type
_entity_poly.pdbx_seq_one_letter_code
_entity_poly.pdbx_strand_id
1 'polypeptide(L)' 'MNNTSHATVSAEQLITENIDVWTSAIKKRGSQGRGSSKKIELYGIKKLRELILELAVRGLLVPQDSE' A
#
# COMPACT_ATOMS: atom_id res chain seq x y z
N MET A 1 -28.66 8.15 -25.18
CA MET A 1 -28.07 9.06 -24.17
C MET A 1 -27.68 8.24 -22.95
N ASN A 2 -26.51 7.59 -22.93
CA ASN A 2 -26.09 6.82 -21.77
C ASN A 2 -24.56 6.93 -21.62
N ASN A 3 -24.09 8.12 -21.24
CA ASN A 3 -22.71 8.30 -20.82
C ASN A 3 -22.60 7.77 -19.39
N THR A 4 -22.29 6.48 -19.26
CA THR A 4 -21.88 5.90 -17.97
C THR A 4 -20.46 6.37 -17.68
N SER A 5 -20.36 7.52 -17.02
CA SER A 5 -19.13 7.99 -16.40
C SER A 5 -18.77 7.00 -15.29
N HIS A 6 -17.86 6.06 -15.58
CA HIS A 6 -17.15 5.37 -14.51
C HIS A 6 -16.41 6.46 -13.74
N ALA A 7 -16.88 6.77 -12.53
CA ALA A 7 -16.08 7.53 -11.58
C ALA A 7 -14.77 6.76 -11.42
N THR A 8 -13.70 7.27 -12.01
CA THR A 8 -12.38 6.68 -11.93
C THR A 8 -11.95 6.82 -10.48
N VAL A 9 -12.10 5.76 -9.68
CA VAL A 9 -11.60 5.76 -8.31
C VAL A 9 -10.09 5.94 -8.40
N SER A 10 -9.61 7.07 -7.87
CA SER A 10 -8.20 7.41 -7.97
C SER A 10 -7.38 6.49 -7.07
N ALA A 11 -6.12 6.20 -7.44
CA ALA A 11 -5.26 5.30 -6.67
C ALA A 11 -5.10 5.77 -5.22
N GLU A 12 -5.07 7.08 -5.00
CA GLU A 12 -4.98 7.72 -3.69
C GLU A 12 -6.22 7.44 -2.84
N GLN A 13 -7.42 7.46 -3.45
CA GLN A 13 -8.68 7.17 -2.77
C GLN A 13 -8.72 5.71 -2.32
N LEU A 14 -8.35 4.77 -3.20
CA LEU A 14 -8.30 3.35 -2.84
C LEU A 14 -7.29 3.07 -1.72
N ILE A 15 -6.13 3.76 -1.72
CA ILE A 15 -5.12 3.60 -0.67
C ILE A 15 -5.62 4.15 0.67
N THR A 16 -6.24 5.32 0.67
CA THR A 16 -6.71 6.00 1.89
C THR A 16 -7.93 5.31 2.50
N GLU A 17 -8.87 4.82 1.68
CA GLU A 17 -10.05 4.08 2.13
C GLU A 17 -9.73 2.74 2.79
N ASN A 18 -8.58 2.13 2.47
CA ASN A 18 -8.19 0.79 2.93
C ASN A 18 -6.99 0.83 3.91
N ILE A 19 -6.71 1.97 4.54
CA ILE A 19 -5.52 2.17 5.39
C ILE A 19 -5.51 1.23 6.62
N ASP A 20 -6.68 0.89 7.14
CA ASP A 20 -6.89 -0.05 8.23
C ASP A 20 -6.46 -1.47 7.84
N VAL A 21 -6.76 -1.90 6.62
CA VAL A 21 -6.32 -3.20 6.07
C VAL A 21 -4.80 -3.24 5.95
N TRP A 22 -4.17 -2.18 5.45
CA TRP A 22 -2.72 -2.11 5.31
C TRP A 22 -1.99 -2.06 6.66
N THR A 23 -2.54 -1.36 7.65
CA THR A 23 -1.91 -1.25 8.98
C THR A 23 -2.14 -2.48 9.86
N SER A 24 -3.24 -3.21 9.64
CA SER A 24 -3.57 -4.45 10.37
C SER A 24 -2.96 -5.71 9.76
N ALA A 25 -2.47 -5.65 8.52
CA ALA A 25 -1.86 -6.79 7.85
C ALA A 25 -0.49 -7.16 8.44
N ILE A 26 -0.49 -8.27 9.18
CA ILE A 26 0.65 -8.78 9.93
C ILE A 26 1.04 -10.17 9.41
N LYS A 27 2.33 -10.41 9.18
CA LYS A 27 2.86 -11.72 8.78
C LYS A 27 3.58 -12.39 9.95
N LYS A 28 3.16 -13.62 10.26
CA LYS A 28 3.86 -14.48 11.22
C LYS A 28 5.08 -15.11 10.54
N ARG A 29 6.26 -14.93 11.11
CA ARG A 29 7.49 -15.59 10.65
C ARG A 29 7.54 -17.00 11.22
N GLY A 30 7.81 -18.00 10.37
CA GLY A 30 8.03 -19.38 10.81
C GLY A 30 9.24 -19.47 11.75
N SER A 31 9.12 -20.18 12.86
CA SER A 31 10.21 -20.36 13.82
C SER A 31 10.93 -21.68 13.57
N GLN A 32 12.05 -21.64 12.85
CA GLN A 32 12.99 -22.75 12.76
C GLN A 32 14.19 -22.42 13.67
N GLY A 33 14.08 -22.77 14.96
CA GLY A 33 15.15 -22.55 15.96
C GLY A 33 14.78 -21.68 17.17
N ARG A 34 15.54 -21.85 18.26
CA ARG A 34 15.31 -21.25 19.60
C ARG A 34 15.50 -19.73 19.57
N GLY A 35 14.41 -18.98 19.69
CA GLY A 35 14.40 -17.53 19.90
C GLY A 35 13.04 -16.92 19.58
N SER A 36 12.32 -16.42 20.60
CA SER A 36 10.92 -16.00 20.47
C SER A 36 10.69 -14.49 20.30
N SER A 37 11.74 -13.68 20.11
CA SER A 37 11.62 -12.23 20.34
C SER A 37 10.92 -11.43 19.22
N LYS A 38 10.88 -11.87 17.97
CA LYS A 38 10.22 -11.10 16.87
C LYS A 38 9.63 -12.02 15.79
N LYS A 39 8.53 -12.71 16.12
CA LYS A 39 7.81 -13.59 15.16
C LYS A 39 6.78 -12.85 14.30
N ILE A 40 6.70 -11.53 14.44
CA ILE A 40 5.66 -10.70 13.84
C ILE A 40 6.34 -9.66 12.94
N GLU A 41 6.02 -9.67 11.65
CA GLU A 41 6.43 -8.66 10.66
C GLU A 41 5.21 -7.81 10.28
N LEU A 42 5.35 -6.49 10.32
CA LEU A 42 4.34 -5.53 9.88
C LEU A 42 4.33 -5.47 8.34
N TYR A 43 3.81 -6.53 7.75
CA TYR A 43 3.92 -6.81 6.33
C TYR A 43 3.15 -5.81 5.46
N GLY A 44 1.93 -5.44 5.88
CA GLY A 44 1.09 -4.50 5.14
C GLY A 44 1.73 -3.12 5.02
N ILE A 45 2.25 -2.57 6.11
CA ILE A 45 2.96 -1.27 6.11
C ILE A 45 4.16 -1.29 5.17
N LYS A 46 4.92 -2.40 5.16
CA LYS A 46 6.07 -2.56 4.27
C LYS A 46 5.64 -2.55 2.80
N LYS A 47 4.57 -3.27 2.46
CA LYS A 47 4.03 -3.32 1.09
C LYS A 47 3.37 -2.02 0.65
N LEU A 48 2.68 -1.33 1.57
CA LEU A 48 2.10 -0.01 1.31
C LEU A 48 3.19 1.01 0.96
N ARG A 49 4.31 1.00 1.68
CA ARG A 49 5.46 1.87 1.38
C ARG A 49 6.07 1.58 0.02
N GLU A 50 6.23 0.30 -0.35
CA GLU A 50 6.72 -0.11 -1.67
C GLU A 50 5.78 0.41 -2.78
N LEU A 51 4.46 0.24 -2.61
CA LEU A 51 3.46 0.71 -3.56
C LEU A 51 3.47 2.23 -3.72
N ILE A 52 3.50 2.99 -2.63
CA ILE A 52 3.55 4.46 -2.66
C ILE A 52 4.80 4.94 -3.41
N LEU A 53 5.96 4.33 -3.15
CA LEU A 53 7.20 4.68 -3.85
C LEU A 53 7.11 4.36 -5.34
N GLU A 54 6.56 3.21 -5.71
CA GLU A 54 6.36 2.82 -7.11
C GLU A 54 5.41 3.78 -7.84
N LEU A 55 4.31 4.19 -7.20
CA LEU A 55 3.37 5.17 -7.77
C LEU A 55 3.99 6.56 -7.88
N ALA A 56 4.79 6.98 -6.91
CA ALA A 56 5.51 8.25 -6.95
C ALA A 56 6.53 8.28 -8.09
N VAL A 57 7.31 7.22 -8.28
CA VAL A 57 8.32 7.13 -9.36
C VAL A 57 7.66 7.09 -10.75
N ARG A 58 6.48 6.49 -10.88
CA ARG A 58 5.71 6.48 -12.13
C ARG A 58 5.02 7.82 -12.44
N GLY A 59 5.12 8.82 -11.55
CA GLY A 59 4.44 10.10 -11.68
C GLY A 59 2.92 10.04 -11.47
N LEU A 60 2.41 8.96 -10.87
CA LEU A 60 0.98 8.79 -10.58
C LEU A 60 0.56 9.45 -9.26
N LEU A 61 1.50 9.67 -8.33
CA LEU A 61 1.22 10.19 -6.99
C LEU A 61 1.76 11.61 -6.73
N VAL A 62 2.69 12.08 -7.58
CA VAL A 62 3.31 13.41 -7.51
C VAL A 62 3.60 13.87 -8.94
N PRO A 63 3.19 15.09 -9.36
CA PRO A 63 3.54 15.65 -10.66
C PRO A 63 5.07 15.69 -10.82
N GLN A 64 5.61 15.03 -11.86
CA GLN A 64 7.05 14.99 -12.11
C GLN A 64 7.59 16.28 -12.76
N ASP A 65 6.70 17.10 -13.35
CA ASP A 65 7.04 18.44 -13.81
C ASP A 65 6.96 19.42 -12.64
N SER A 66 8.10 19.58 -11.97
CA SER A 66 8.46 20.86 -11.33
C SER A 66 9.37 21.59 -12.31
N GLU A 67 8.80 22.47 -13.14
CA GLU A 67 9.57 23.63 -13.61
C GLU A 67 9.67 24.66 -12.49
#